data_AF-A0A7C9DK89-F1
#
_entry.id   AF-A0A7C9DK89-F1
#
_cell.length_a   1.000
_cell.length_b   1.000
_cell.length_c   1.000
_cell.angle_alpha   90.00
_cell.angle_beta   90.00
_cell.angle_gamma   90.00
#
_symmetry.space_group_name_H-M   'P 1'
#
loop_
_entity.id
_entity.type
_entity.pdbx_description
1 polymer ?
#
loop_
_entity_poly.entity_id
_entity_poly.type
_entity_poly.pdbx_seq_one_letter_code
_entity_poly.pdbx_strand_id
1 'polypeptide(L)'
;GLGMLTCLRTLPTIDASADWSGKLGELGTLSKLKGGLQIDGLQHVEVEEAKKVNLRMKNHIDELILSWLGGDPFSNDLVENDKMVLEALQPHANLGTLRIVGYNAKELPSWVWYG
;
A
#
# COMPACT_ATOMS: atom_id res chain seq x y z
N GLY A 1 15.21 -2.14 -11.13
CA GLY A 1 14.10 -2.11 -10.19
C GLY A 1 13.47 -0.73 -10.14
N LEU A 2 12.20 -0.66 -9.74
CA LEU A 2 11.45 0.58 -9.50
C LEU A 2 12.20 1.55 -8.59
N GLY A 3 12.97 1.04 -7.63
CA GLY A 3 13.69 1.83 -6.63
C GLY A 3 14.77 2.76 -7.21
N MET A 4 15.15 2.58 -8.48
CA MET A 4 16.08 3.46 -9.20
C MET A 4 15.42 4.72 -9.75
N LEU A 5 14.08 4.77 -9.82
CA LEU A 5 13.33 5.88 -10.37
C LEU A 5 13.16 7.03 -9.36
N THR A 6 14.21 7.41 -8.63
CA THR A 6 14.16 8.35 -7.49
C THR A 6 13.72 9.78 -7.87
N CYS A 7 13.69 10.11 -9.16
CA CYS A 7 13.16 11.36 -9.70
C CYS A 7 11.70 11.26 -10.18
N LEU A 8 11.08 10.08 -10.10
CA LEU A 8 9.68 9.87 -10.49
C LEU A 8 8.76 10.70 -9.59
N ARG A 9 7.83 11.41 -10.23
CA ARG A 9 6.91 12.32 -9.53
C ARG A 9 5.49 11.81 -9.45
N THR A 10 5.06 11.01 -10.42
CA THR A 10 3.71 10.44 -10.45
C THR A 10 3.82 8.97 -10.81
N LEU A 11 3.05 8.15 -10.12
CA LEU A 11 2.93 6.73 -10.39
C LEU A 11 1.48 6.36 -10.10
N PRO A 12 0.59 6.38 -11.12
CA PRO A 12 -0.84 6.25 -10.90
C PRO A 12 -1.22 4.90 -10.29
N THR A 13 -0.57 3.81 -10.76
CA THR A 13 -0.89 2.45 -10.34
C THR A 13 0.36 1.60 -10.26
N ILE A 14 0.43 0.76 -9.24
CA ILE A 14 1.42 -0.30 -9.08
C ILE A 14 0.72 -1.59 -8.66
N ASP A 15 1.04 -2.69 -9.34
CA ASP A 15 0.54 -4.02 -9.00
C ASP A 15 1.62 -4.78 -8.23
N ALA A 16 1.31 -5.15 -6.99
CA ALA A 16 2.20 -5.90 -6.12
C ALA A 16 2.27 -7.40 -6.46
N SER A 17 1.34 -7.90 -7.27
CA SER A 17 1.35 -9.27 -7.80
C SER A 17 2.16 -9.41 -9.09
N ALA A 18 2.43 -8.30 -9.77
CA ALA A 18 3.16 -8.31 -11.02
C ALA A 18 4.63 -8.71 -10.80
N ASP A 19 5.14 -9.58 -11.66
CA ASP A 19 6.56 -9.94 -11.71
C ASP A 19 7.34 -8.82 -12.43
N TRP A 20 7.51 -7.69 -11.74
CA TRP A 20 8.52 -6.71 -12.11
C TRP A 20 9.81 -7.05 -11.35
N SER A 21 10.95 -6.64 -11.91
CA SER A 21 12.30 -6.91 -11.37
C SER A 21 12.59 -6.39 -9.95
N GLY A 22 11.58 -6.04 -9.16
CA GLY A 22 11.69 -5.54 -7.80
C GLY A 22 10.47 -5.88 -6.95
N LYS A 23 10.57 -5.59 -5.65
CA LYS A 23 9.49 -5.82 -4.68
C LYS A 23 8.78 -4.51 -4.33
N LEU A 24 7.53 -4.60 -3.86
CA LEU A 24 6.73 -3.45 -3.43
C LEU A 24 7.50 -2.52 -2.47
N GLY A 25 8.36 -3.05 -1.60
CA GLY A 25 9.18 -2.25 -0.69
C GLY A 25 10.11 -1.25 -1.38
N GLU A 26 10.48 -1.43 -2.65
CA GLU A 26 11.27 -0.45 -3.42
C GLU A 26 10.53 0.87 -3.62
N LEU A 27 9.19 0.87 -3.53
CA LEU A 27 8.40 2.10 -3.54
C LEU A 27 8.81 3.06 -2.41
N GLY A 28 9.39 2.54 -1.32
CA GLY A 28 9.97 3.33 -0.23
C GLY A 28 11.00 4.36 -0.68
N THR A 29 11.80 4.07 -1.72
CA THR A 29 12.84 5.00 -2.20
C THR A 29 12.27 6.17 -3.01
N LEU A 30 11.02 6.04 -3.49
CA LEU A 30 10.35 7.03 -4.33
C LEU A 30 9.69 8.12 -3.48
N SER A 31 10.50 8.98 -2.86
CA SER A 31 10.04 10.04 -1.95
C SER A 31 9.40 11.24 -2.64
N LYS A 32 9.67 11.44 -3.93
CA LYS A 32 9.16 12.57 -4.74
C LYS A 32 7.78 12.33 -5.35
N LEU A 33 7.18 11.18 -5.08
CA LEU A 33 5.84 10.84 -5.56
C LEU A 33 4.81 11.80 -4.99
N LYS A 34 3.89 12.21 -5.86
CA LYS A 34 2.80 13.13 -5.56
C LYS A 34 1.55 12.78 -6.36
N GLY A 35 0.42 13.32 -5.93
CA GLY A 35 -0.87 13.04 -6.56
C GLY A 35 -1.44 11.69 -6.13
N GLY A 36 -2.27 11.11 -6.99
CA GLY A 36 -2.88 9.80 -6.74
C GLY A 36 -1.92 8.62 -6.90
N LEU A 37 -2.03 7.66 -5.98
CA LEU A 37 -1.33 6.37 -6.00
C LEU A 37 -2.32 5.23 -5.73
N GLN A 38 -2.37 4.26 -6.63
CA GLN A 38 -3.10 3.00 -6.45
C GLN A 38 -2.11 1.83 -6.29
N ILE A 39 -2.32 1.00 -5.27
CA ILE A 39 -1.57 -0.22 -5.01
C ILE A 39 -2.53 -1.41 -5.06
N ASP A 40 -2.36 -2.25 -6.08
CA ASP A 40 -3.13 -3.47 -6.31
C ASP A 40 -2.36 -4.73 -5.86
N GLY A 41 -3.07 -5.85 -5.71
CA GLY A 41 -2.47 -7.15 -5.43
C GLY A 41 -1.95 -7.30 -3.99
N LEU A 42 -2.48 -6.53 -3.05
CA LEU A 42 -1.99 -6.50 -1.67
C LEU A 42 -2.17 -7.83 -0.91
N GLN A 43 -3.06 -8.72 -1.37
CA GLN A 43 -3.19 -10.08 -0.84
C GLN A 43 -1.95 -10.96 -1.04
N HIS A 44 -1.03 -10.55 -1.92
CA HIS A 44 0.24 -11.24 -2.19
C HIS A 44 1.44 -10.61 -1.46
N VAL A 45 1.20 -9.57 -0.66
CA VAL A 45 2.27 -8.78 -0.03
C VAL A 45 2.58 -9.30 1.37
N GLU A 46 3.87 -9.51 1.63
CA GLU A 46 4.37 -9.77 2.96
C GLU A 46 4.39 -8.47 3.80
N VAL A 47 4.05 -8.57 5.09
CA VAL A 47 4.04 -7.43 6.03
C VAL A 47 5.36 -6.65 6.04
N GLU A 48 6.50 -7.34 5.93
CA GLU A 48 7.83 -6.71 5.91
C GLU A 48 8.06 -5.87 4.64
N GLU A 49 7.49 -6.25 3.50
CA GLU A 49 7.55 -5.45 2.27
C GLU A 49 6.63 -4.23 2.36
N ALA A 50 5.44 -4.39 2.94
CA ALA A 50 4.52 -3.29 3.18
C ALA A 50 5.14 -2.19 4.06
N LYS A 51 5.85 -2.56 5.13
CA LYS A 51 6.57 -1.62 6.01
C LYS A 51 7.60 -0.77 5.25
N LYS A 52 8.29 -1.36 4.26
CA LYS A 52 9.32 -0.68 3.48
C LYS A 52 8.75 0.42 2.56
N VAL A 53 7.49 0.32 2.16
CA VAL A 53 6.82 1.34 1.33
C VAL A 53 6.83 2.71 2.01
N ASN A 54 6.69 2.73 3.34
CA ASN A 54 6.75 3.92 4.19
C ASN A 54 5.89 5.08 3.67
N LEU A 55 4.58 4.81 3.49
CA LEU A 55 3.60 5.79 3.00
C LEU A 55 3.52 7.03 3.89
N ARG A 56 3.79 6.90 5.19
CA ARG A 56 3.93 8.02 6.13
C ARG A 56 4.97 9.05 5.68
N MET A 57 6.03 8.69 4.96
CA MET A 57 7.03 9.66 4.49
C MET A 57 6.66 10.31 3.14
N LYS A 58 5.57 9.89 2.50
CA LYS A 58 5.14 10.37 1.18
C LYS A 58 4.07 11.46 1.33
N ASN A 59 4.47 12.58 1.89
CA ASN A 59 3.60 13.71 2.25
C ASN A 59 2.93 14.45 1.06
N HIS A 60 3.29 14.15 -0.18
CA HIS A 60 2.72 14.76 -1.38
C HIS A 60 1.67 13.88 -2.08
N ILE A 61 1.39 12.69 -1.54
CA ILE A 61 0.26 11.85 -1.99
C ILE A 61 -1.02 12.38 -1.36
N ASP A 62 -2.00 12.71 -2.20
CA ASP A 62 -3.30 13.26 -1.80
C ASP A 62 -4.45 12.26 -1.99
N GLU A 63 -4.32 11.31 -2.92
CA GLU A 63 -5.24 10.20 -3.12
C GLU A 63 -4.49 8.86 -3.03
N LEU A 64 -5.02 7.92 -2.23
CA LEU A 64 -4.48 6.58 -2.06
C LEU A 64 -5.58 5.54 -2.23
N ILE A 65 -5.31 4.56 -3.09
CA ILE A 65 -6.19 3.40 -3.31
C ILE A 65 -5.40 2.13 -2.97
N LEU A 66 -5.91 1.31 -2.04
CA LEU A 66 -5.32 0.05 -1.62
C LEU A 66 -6.28 -1.09 -1.95
N SER A 67 -5.80 -2.13 -2.64
CA SER A 67 -6.65 -3.14 -3.29
C SER A 67 -6.15 -4.57 -3.08
N TRP A 68 -7.07 -5.42 -2.57
CA TRP A 68 -6.89 -6.84 -2.22
C TRP A 68 -7.74 -7.77 -3.10
N LEU A 69 -7.82 -7.50 -4.40
CA LEU A 69 -8.70 -8.25 -5.31
C LEU A 69 -8.18 -9.67 -5.58
N GLY A 70 -8.98 -10.69 -5.28
CA GLY A 70 -8.73 -12.08 -5.67
C GLY A 70 -8.23 -13.01 -4.56
N GLY A 71 -8.18 -12.57 -3.31
CA GLY A 71 -7.92 -13.44 -2.15
C GLY A 71 -9.11 -14.34 -1.79
N ASP A 72 -8.84 -15.47 -1.13
CA ASP A 72 -9.89 -16.31 -0.52
C ASP A 72 -10.34 -15.68 0.81
N PRO A 73 -11.57 -15.14 0.91
CA PRO A 73 -12.04 -14.44 2.10
C PRO A 73 -12.27 -15.37 3.30
N PHE A 74 -12.23 -16.70 3.10
CA PHE A 74 -12.41 -17.68 4.16
C PHE A 74 -11.08 -18.18 4.77
N SER A 75 -9.95 -17.77 4.20
CA SER A 75 -8.63 -18.09 4.74
C SER A 75 -8.29 -17.17 5.93
N ASN A 76 -8.24 -17.73 7.14
CA ASN A 76 -7.86 -16.98 8.33
C ASN A 76 -6.45 -16.37 8.22
N ASP A 77 -5.52 -17.07 7.57
CA ASP A 77 -4.15 -16.59 7.39
C ASP A 77 -4.11 -15.36 6.47
N LEU A 78 -4.92 -15.35 5.40
CA LEU A 78 -5.03 -14.19 4.51
C LEU A 78 -5.69 -13.00 5.24
N VAL A 79 -6.72 -13.26 6.04
CA VAL A 79 -7.39 -12.21 6.82
C VAL A 79 -6.45 -11.53 7.80
N GLU A 80 -5.63 -12.31 8.52
CA GLU A 80 -4.64 -11.75 9.46
C GLU A 80 -3.52 -11.02 8.71
N ASN A 81 -3.05 -11.56 7.58
CA ASN A 81 -2.06 -10.88 6.76
C ASN A 81 -2.57 -9.55 6.22
N ASP A 82 -3.79 -9.50 5.67
CA ASP A 82 -4.40 -8.28 5.15
C ASP A 82 -4.45 -7.19 6.23
N LYS A 83 -4.84 -7.56 7.46
CA LYS A 83 -4.86 -6.65 8.61
C LYS A 83 -3.47 -6.09 8.91
N MET A 84 -2.45 -6.94 8.99
CA MET A 84 -1.08 -6.49 9.27
C MET A 84 -0.48 -5.65 8.13
N VAL A 85 -0.78 -5.99 6.88
CA VAL A 85 -0.35 -5.21 5.69
C VAL A 85 -1.00 -3.83 5.71
N LEU A 86 -2.31 -3.75 5.95
CA LEU A 86 -3.02 -2.47 6.02
C LEU A 86 -2.54 -1.61 7.20
N GLU A 87 -2.23 -2.21 8.35
CA GLU A 87 -1.60 -1.50 9.49
C GLU A 87 -0.23 -0.92 9.11
N ALA A 88 0.59 -1.66 8.36
CA ALA A 88 1.89 -1.21 7.88
C ALA A 88 1.81 -0.13 6.79
N LEU A 89 0.74 -0.12 5.99
CA LEU A 89 0.47 0.85 4.93
C LEU A 89 -0.21 2.12 5.44
N GLN A 90 0.18 2.60 6.62
CA GLN A 90 -0.35 3.84 7.15
C GLN A 90 0.02 5.04 6.26
N PRO A 91 -0.97 5.80 5.77
CA PRO A 91 -0.71 6.98 4.97
C PRO A 91 -0.16 8.14 5.80
N HIS A 92 0.38 9.16 5.13
CA HIS A 92 0.69 10.44 5.76
C HIS A 92 -0.60 11.18 6.14
N ALA A 93 -0.58 11.97 7.22
CA ALA A 93 -1.76 12.68 7.75
C ALA A 93 -2.38 13.72 6.77
N ASN A 94 -1.63 14.13 5.74
CA ASN A 94 -2.12 15.05 4.71
C ASN A 94 -2.96 14.37 3.61
N LEU A 95 -3.19 13.06 3.70
CA LEU A 95 -3.95 12.34 2.69
C LEU A 95 -5.39 12.88 2.63
N GLY A 96 -5.82 13.32 1.44
CA GLY A 96 -7.17 13.84 1.23
C GLY A 96 -8.19 12.75 1.00
N THR A 97 -7.83 11.69 0.27
CA THR A 97 -8.73 10.59 -0.06
C THR A 97 -8.05 9.24 0.15
N LEU A 98 -8.72 8.35 0.89
CA LEU A 98 -8.34 6.95 1.05
C LEU A 98 -9.47 6.05 0.54
N ARG A 99 -9.12 5.07 -0.29
CA ARG A 99 -10.04 4.02 -0.73
C ARG A 99 -9.41 2.66 -0.47
N ILE A 100 -10.16 1.78 0.20
CA ILE A 100 -9.76 0.41 0.48
C ILE A 100 -10.75 -0.51 -0.24
N VAL A 101 -10.24 -1.43 -1.07
CA VAL A 101 -11.05 -2.31 -1.93
C VAL A 101 -10.65 -3.75 -1.71
N GLY A 102 -11.62 -4.66 -1.52
CA GLY A 102 -11.37 -6.10 -1.40
C GLY A 102 -10.70 -6.54 -0.09
N TYR A 103 -10.59 -5.66 0.91
CA TYR A 103 -10.02 -6.00 2.23
C TYR A 103 -10.88 -7.04 2.96
N ASN A 104 -10.28 -8.16 3.36
CA ASN A 104 -11.00 -9.30 3.91
C ASN A 104 -11.23 -9.24 5.43
N ALA A 105 -10.47 -8.40 6.15
CA ALA A 105 -10.61 -8.29 7.59
C ALA A 105 -11.80 -7.40 8.00
N LYS A 106 -12.38 -7.72 9.15
CA LYS A 106 -13.51 -6.96 9.73
C LYS A 106 -13.06 -5.72 10.49
N GLU A 107 -11.81 -5.71 10.94
CA GLU A 107 -11.24 -4.65 11.76
C GLU A 107 -10.46 -3.67 10.89
N LEU A 108 -10.73 -2.39 11.07
CA LEU A 108 -9.92 -1.33 10.48
C LEU A 108 -8.62 -1.15 11.29
N PRO A 109 -7.53 -0.69 10.64
CA PRO A 109 -6.24 -0.50 11.28
C PRO A 109 -6.32 0.60 12.34
N SER A 110 -5.39 0.58 13.29
CA SER A 110 -5.41 1.46 14.46
C SER A 110 -5.38 2.95 14.06
N TRP A 111 -4.67 3.26 12.98
CA TRP A 111 -4.45 4.62 12.52
C TRP A 111 -5.68 5.30 11.88
N VAL A 112 -6.74 4.56 11.54
CA VAL A 112 -8.01 5.18 11.09
C VAL A 112 -8.68 5.94 12.24
N TRP A 113 -8.45 5.50 13.48
CA TRP A 113 -9.10 6.08 14.66
C TRP A 113 -8.35 7.26 15.27
N TYR A 114 -7.08 7.46 14.89
CA TYR A 114 -6.17 8.46 15.49
C TYR A 114 -5.77 9.57 14.50
N GLY A 115 -6.65 9.92 13.56
CA GLY A 115 -6.47 11.01 12.60
C GLY A 115 -6.77 12.39 13.16
#